data_AF-A0A934NCF1-F1
#
_entry.id   AF-A0A934NCF1-F1
#
_cell.length_a   1.000
_cell.length_b   1.000
_cell.length_c   1.000
_cell.angle_alpha   90.00
_cell.angle_beta   90.00
_cell.angle_gamma   90.00
#
_symmetry.space_group_name_H-M   'P 1'
#
loop_
_entity.id
_entity.type
_entity.pdbx_description
1 polymer ?
#
loop_
_entity_poly.entity_id
_entity_poly.type
_entity_poly.pdbx_seq_one_letter_code
_entity_poly.pdbx_strand_id
1 'polypeptide(L)'
;MTACPRCGGRLPQEARFCGYCGAHLSGNGAPTASSAWPAASSQPTVEQAPARPGRVRIWITVLYWLGAGLSMALCLLYAIGLVLPDTLNQAAAAQKIDSGALRQVVSLVVVYLGLLSLCHLVAAIGLTLGKRWAKPVATVAAVLWSLTCVALPVAAVVIFYLWRPLSASGSAFGGRR
;
A
#
# COMPACT_ATOMS: atom_id res chain seq x y z
N MET A 1 24.24 -13.91 -29.76
CA MET A 1 23.15 -14.02 -28.75
C MET A 1 22.86 -15.48 -28.49
N THR A 2 22.58 -15.89 -27.26
CA THR A 2 22.24 -17.27 -26.89
C THR A 2 20.91 -17.30 -26.15
N ALA A 3 20.13 -18.36 -26.34
CA ALA A 3 18.87 -18.54 -25.62
C ALA A 3 19.12 -19.30 -24.31
N CYS A 4 18.45 -18.90 -23.23
CA CYS A 4 18.51 -19.64 -21.97
C CYS A 4 17.90 -21.03 -22.14
N PRO A 5 18.59 -22.12 -21.77
CA PRO A 5 18.04 -23.47 -21.88
C PRO A 5 16.86 -23.72 -20.94
N ARG A 6 16.72 -22.91 -19.88
CA ARG A 6 15.64 -23.07 -18.89
C ARG A 6 14.35 -22.31 -19.24
N CYS A 7 14.45 -21.12 -19.85
CA CYS A 7 13.29 -20.25 -20.08
C CYS A 7 13.18 -19.67 -21.50
N GLY A 8 14.13 -19.96 -22.39
CA GLY A 8 14.14 -19.45 -23.76
C GLY A 8 14.47 -17.96 -23.92
N GLY A 9 14.75 -17.23 -22.84
CA GLY A 9 15.07 -15.81 -22.89
C GLY A 9 16.35 -15.54 -23.68
N ARG A 10 16.33 -14.53 -24.56
CA ARG A 10 17.49 -14.11 -25.35
C ARG A 10 18.48 -13.35 -24.48
N LEU A 11 19.74 -13.78 -24.51
CA LEU A 11 20.82 -13.26 -23.68
C LEU A 11 22.06 -12.95 -24.53
N PRO A 12 22.90 -12.01 -24.07
CA PRO A 12 24.24 -11.83 -24.63
C PRO A 12 25.08 -13.09 -24.43
N GLN A 13 26.00 -13.39 -25.34
CA GLN A 13 26.83 -14.60 -25.31
C GLN A 13 27.71 -14.70 -24.05
N GLU A 14 27.97 -13.57 -23.42
CA GLU A 14 28.80 -13.43 -22.22
C GLU A 14 27.99 -13.59 -20.91
N ALA A 15 26.67 -13.79 -21.00
CA ALA A 15 25.82 -13.93 -19.82
C ALA A 15 26.15 -15.23 -19.07
N ARG A 16 26.64 -15.10 -17.83
CA ARG A 16 26.86 -16.25 -16.91
C ARG A 16 25.58 -16.73 -16.25
N PHE A 17 24.55 -15.90 -16.23
CA PHE A 17 23.25 -16.19 -15.61
C PHE A 17 22.13 -15.55 -16.42
N CYS A 18 20.96 -16.19 -16.43
CA CYS A 18 19.79 -15.68 -17.10
C CYS A 18 19.12 -14.57 -16.30
N GLY A 19 19.06 -13.35 -16.85
CA GLY A 19 18.36 -12.21 -16.22
C GLY A 19 16.84 -12.39 -16.05
N TYR A 20 16.23 -13.37 -16.71
CA TYR A 20 14.78 -13.63 -16.62
C TYR A 20 14.43 -14.69 -15.58
N CYS A 21 15.15 -15.82 -15.53
CA CYS A 21 14.81 -16.94 -14.64
C CYS A 21 15.86 -17.25 -13.57
N GLY A 22 17.02 -16.59 -13.60
CA GLY A 22 18.11 -16.80 -12.65
C GLY A 22 18.91 -18.09 -12.83
N ALA A 23 18.69 -18.85 -13.93
CA ALA A 23 19.46 -20.06 -14.21
C ALA A 23 20.93 -19.74 -14.51
N HIS A 24 21.84 -20.51 -13.92
CA HIS A 24 23.27 -20.46 -14.26
C HIS A 24 23.47 -21.01 -15.67
N LEU A 25 24.19 -20.28 -16.50
CA LEU A 25 24.61 -20.72 -17.81
C LEU A 25 26.05 -21.24 -17.66
N SER A 26 26.21 -22.57 -17.68
CA SER A 26 27.53 -23.20 -17.64
C SER A 26 28.29 -22.86 -18.92
N GLY A 27 29.02 -21.75 -18.88
CA GLY A 27 29.86 -21.31 -19.98
C GLY A 27 31.08 -22.20 -20.09
N ASN A 28 31.07 -23.17 -21.00
CA ASN A 28 32.25 -23.94 -21.42
C ASN A 28 33.24 -23.11 -22.27
N GLY A 29 33.19 -21.77 -22.19
CA GLY A 29 34.13 -20.89 -22.86
C GLY A 29 35.41 -20.76 -22.04
N ALA A 30 36.39 -21.61 -22.32
CA ALA A 30 37.73 -21.48 -21.78
C ALA A 30 38.31 -20.09 -22.09
N PRO A 31 38.89 -19.37 -21.12
CA PRO A 31 39.50 -18.08 -21.37
C PRO A 31 40.87 -18.27 -22.03
N THR A 32 41.02 -17.82 -23.28
CA THR A 32 42.34 -17.65 -23.89
C THR A 32 43.03 -16.47 -23.20
N ALA A 33 44.25 -16.73 -22.75
CA ALA A 33 45.06 -15.87 -21.90
C ALA A 33 45.17 -14.41 -22.42
N SER A 34 44.78 -13.45 -21.58
CA SER A 34 45.31 -12.09 -21.61
C SER A 34 45.97 -11.84 -20.26
N SER A 35 47.27 -12.03 -20.24
CA SER A 35 48.16 -11.66 -19.13
C SER A 35 48.28 -10.14 -19.03
N ALA A 36 48.50 -9.67 -17.80
CA ALA A 36 48.85 -8.30 -17.40
C ALA A 36 47.68 -7.31 -17.20
N TRP A 37 46.92 -7.52 -16.12
CA TRP A 37 46.42 -6.42 -15.28
C TRP A 37 46.96 -6.63 -13.86
N PRO A 38 47.37 -5.58 -13.11
CA PRO A 38 47.96 -5.76 -11.79
C PRO A 38 47.00 -6.47 -10.84
N ALA A 39 47.55 -7.47 -10.17
CA ALA A 39 46.94 -8.16 -9.06
C ALA A 39 46.51 -7.17 -7.96
N ALA A 40 45.44 -7.53 -7.27
CA ALA A 40 44.94 -6.93 -6.03
C ALA A 40 44.13 -5.63 -6.17
N SER A 41 42.94 -5.73 -6.76
CA SER A 41 41.77 -5.20 -6.06
C SER A 41 41.08 -6.36 -5.36
N SER A 42 41.54 -6.67 -4.15
CA SER A 42 40.74 -7.38 -3.16
C SER A 42 39.51 -6.51 -2.88
N GLN A 43 38.48 -6.62 -3.73
CA GLN A 43 37.16 -6.24 -3.29
C GLN A 43 36.94 -7.05 -2.01
N PRO A 44 36.69 -6.41 -0.86
CA PRO A 44 36.30 -7.15 0.32
C PRO A 44 35.14 -8.00 -0.14
N THR A 45 35.28 -9.32 0.01
CA THR A 45 34.13 -10.21 0.08
C THR A 45 33.27 -9.57 1.15
N VAL A 46 32.30 -8.75 0.73
CA VAL A 46 31.25 -8.29 1.62
C VAL A 46 30.52 -9.57 1.89
N GLU A 47 30.99 -10.26 2.94
CA GLU A 47 30.35 -11.38 3.57
C GLU A 47 28.91 -10.93 3.69
N GLN A 48 28.08 -11.45 2.78
CA GLN A 48 26.70 -11.06 2.64
C GLN A 48 26.08 -11.40 3.97
N ALA A 49 25.95 -10.38 4.81
CA ALA A 49 25.49 -10.53 6.18
C ALA A 49 24.24 -11.41 6.11
N PRO A 50 24.22 -12.54 6.83
CA PRO A 50 23.22 -13.58 6.66
C PRO A 50 21.85 -12.91 6.62
N ALA A 51 21.14 -13.08 5.51
CA ALA A 51 19.91 -12.36 5.20
C ALA A 51 19.02 -12.37 6.45
N ARG A 52 18.92 -11.20 7.12
CA ARG A 52 18.35 -11.13 8.47
C ARG A 52 16.99 -11.83 8.48
N PRO A 53 16.85 -12.94 9.21
CA PRO A 53 15.73 -13.85 9.05
C PRO A 53 14.48 -13.34 9.78
N GLY A 54 13.33 -13.44 9.11
CA GLY A 54 12.01 -13.65 9.70
C GLY A 54 11.34 -12.50 10.46
N ARG A 55 12.03 -11.78 11.36
CA ARG A 55 11.37 -10.95 12.38
C ARG A 55 10.60 -9.77 11.80
N VAL A 56 11.14 -9.07 10.81
CA VAL A 56 10.45 -7.96 10.11
C VAL A 56 9.21 -8.47 9.36
N ARG A 57 9.26 -9.70 8.85
CA ARG A 57 8.17 -10.30 8.07
C ARG A 57 6.95 -10.64 8.95
N ILE A 58 7.18 -11.00 10.21
CA ILE A 58 6.12 -11.33 11.16
C ILE A 58 5.31 -10.08 11.52
N TRP A 59 5.98 -8.99 11.93
CA TRP A 59 5.30 -7.74 12.30
C TRP A 59 4.46 -7.15 11.18
N ILE A 60 4.97 -7.16 9.94
CA ILE A 60 4.20 -6.70 8.78
C ILE A 60 2.94 -7.56 8.62
N THR A 61 3.04 -8.88 8.74
CA THR A 61 1.90 -9.78 8.61
C THR A 61 0.85 -9.53 9.70
N VAL A 62 1.26 -9.32 10.95
CA VAL A 62 0.37 -8.95 12.06
C VAL A 62 -0.34 -7.62 11.76
N LEU A 63 0.38 -6.63 11.25
CA LEU A 63 -0.19 -5.33 10.87
C LEU A 63 -1.29 -5.47 9.81
N TYR A 64 -1.10 -6.33 8.80
CA TYR A 64 -2.12 -6.58 7.79
C TYR A 64 -3.36 -7.29 8.35
N TRP A 65 -3.19 -8.24 9.27
CA TRP A 65 -4.32 -8.88 9.95
C TRP A 65 -5.11 -7.89 10.81
N LEU A 66 -4.41 -7.03 11.56
CA LEU A 66 -5.05 -5.96 12.33
C LEU A 66 -5.77 -4.97 11.42
N GLY A 67 -5.15 -4.57 10.31
CA GLY A 67 -5.75 -3.68 9.31
C GLY A 67 -7.02 -4.28 8.68
N ALA A 68 -6.98 -5.57 8.32
CA ALA A 68 -8.16 -6.31 7.82
C ALA A 68 -9.26 -6.38 8.87
N GLY A 69 -8.93 -6.76 10.11
CA GLY A 69 -9.88 -6.87 11.22
C GLY A 69 -10.54 -5.53 11.54
N LEU A 70 -9.77 -4.46 11.64
CA LEU A 70 -10.28 -3.11 11.91
C LEU A 70 -11.17 -2.59 10.78
N SER A 71 -10.74 -2.76 9.52
CA SER A 71 -11.53 -2.34 8.35
C SER A 71 -12.84 -3.11 8.27
N MET A 72 -12.82 -4.42 8.56
CA MET A 72 -14.02 -5.25 8.62
C MET A 72 -14.97 -4.79 9.74
N ALA A 73 -14.44 -4.54 10.95
CA ALA A 73 -15.25 -4.07 12.07
C ALA A 73 -15.94 -2.73 11.76
N LEU A 74 -15.21 -1.78 11.17
CA LEU A 74 -15.78 -0.50 10.73
C LEU A 74 -16.83 -0.71 9.63
N CYS A 75 -16.55 -1.55 8.63
CA CYS A 75 -17.50 -1.89 7.57
C CYS A 75 -18.81 -2.43 8.16
N LEU A 76 -18.74 -3.35 9.12
CA LEU A 76 -19.91 -3.91 9.81
C LEU A 76 -20.66 -2.85 10.62
N LEU A 77 -19.96 -1.99 11.34
CA LEU A 77 -20.58 -0.92 12.12
C LEU A 77 -21.37 0.05 11.23
N TYR A 78 -20.80 0.47 10.10
CA TYR A 78 -21.51 1.31 9.13
C TYR A 78 -22.67 0.56 8.43
N ALA A 79 -22.49 -0.73 8.12
CA ALA A 79 -23.55 -1.55 7.54
C ALA A 79 -24.73 -1.74 8.51
N ILE A 80 -24.47 -1.91 9.80
CA ILE A 80 -25.50 -1.96 10.85
C ILE A 80 -26.29 -0.64 10.88
N GLY A 81 -25.62 0.51 10.73
CA GLY A 81 -26.30 1.80 10.60
C GLY A 81 -27.25 1.87 9.40
N LEU A 82 -26.91 1.25 8.27
CA LEU A 82 -27.81 1.17 7.10
C LEU A 82 -29.02 0.27 7.34
N VAL A 83 -28.86 -0.80 8.11
CA VAL A 83 -29.95 -1.74 8.47
C VAL A 83 -30.88 -1.16 9.53
N LEU A 84 -30.40 -0.22 10.35
CA LEU A 84 -31.16 0.48 11.40
C LEU A 84 -31.53 1.90 10.93
N PRO A 85 -32.51 2.06 10.02
CA PRO A 85 -32.80 3.34 9.34
C PRO A 85 -33.12 4.49 10.30
N ASP A 86 -33.69 4.20 11.47
CA ASP A 86 -34.05 5.21 12.47
C ASP A 86 -32.83 5.97 12.98
N THR A 87 -31.69 5.29 13.17
CA THR A 87 -30.46 5.91 13.67
C THR A 87 -29.89 6.93 12.68
N LEU A 88 -29.83 6.57 11.39
CA LEU A 88 -29.37 7.47 10.32
C LEU A 88 -30.36 8.60 10.08
N ASN A 89 -31.66 8.34 10.13
CA ASN A 89 -32.69 9.36 9.95
C ASN A 89 -32.65 10.39 11.09
N GLN A 90 -32.47 9.97 12.35
CA GLN A 90 -32.30 10.86 13.48
C GLN A 90 -31.03 11.72 13.37
N ALA A 91 -29.90 11.11 12.97
CA ALA A 91 -28.66 11.83 12.74
C ALA A 91 -28.77 12.85 11.58
N ALA A 92 -29.43 12.48 10.48
CA ALA A 92 -29.70 13.35 9.35
C ALA A 92 -30.58 14.55 9.75
N ALA A 93 -31.65 14.29 10.52
CA ALA A 93 -32.54 15.33 11.02
C ALA A 93 -31.81 16.33 11.93
N ALA A 94 -30.95 15.84 12.83
CA ALA A 94 -30.15 16.69 13.73
C ALA A 94 -29.22 17.66 12.96
N GLN A 95 -28.71 17.23 11.80
CA GLN A 95 -27.80 18.02 10.96
C GLN A 95 -28.51 18.76 9.81
N LYS A 96 -29.84 18.64 9.68
CA LYS A 96 -30.62 19.14 8.53
C LYS A 96 -30.08 18.65 7.17
N ILE A 97 -29.53 17.44 7.12
CA ILE A 97 -29.00 16.81 5.90
C ILE A 97 -30.09 15.95 5.28
N ASP A 98 -30.16 15.91 3.94
CA ASP A 98 -31.03 14.96 3.25
C ASP A 98 -30.66 13.52 3.59
N SER A 99 -31.63 12.78 4.13
CA SER A 99 -31.46 11.37 4.53
C SER A 99 -31.08 10.46 3.36
N GLY A 100 -31.55 10.77 2.13
CA GLY A 100 -31.21 10.04 0.92
C GLY A 100 -29.72 10.18 0.58
N ALA A 101 -29.23 11.42 0.53
CA ALA A 101 -27.81 11.71 0.32
C ALA A 101 -26.93 11.07 1.40
N LEU A 102 -27.32 11.16 2.68
CA LEU A 102 -26.55 10.55 3.77
C LEU A 102 -26.44 9.02 3.61
N ARG A 103 -27.54 8.33 3.29
CA ARG A 103 -27.53 6.87 3.05
C ARG A 103 -26.66 6.49 1.87
N GLN A 104 -26.68 7.27 0.79
CA GLN A 104 -25.81 7.03 -0.37
C GLN A 104 -24.34 7.14 0.01
N VAL A 105 -23.96 8.19 0.75
CA VAL A 105 -22.57 8.38 1.23
C VAL A 105 -22.15 7.23 2.15
N VAL A 106 -22.98 6.87 3.13
CA VAL A 106 -22.68 5.74 4.03
C VAL A 106 -22.55 4.43 3.26
N SER A 107 -23.39 4.20 2.24
CA SER A 107 -23.29 3.00 1.39
C SER A 107 -21.98 2.94 0.61
N LEU A 108 -21.53 4.06 0.05
CA LEU A 108 -20.22 4.14 -0.61
C LEU A 108 -19.08 3.87 0.37
N VAL A 109 -19.17 4.39 1.60
CA VAL A 109 -18.18 4.12 2.66
C VAL A 109 -18.14 2.63 3.02
N VAL A 110 -19.29 1.97 3.15
CA VAL A 110 -19.36 0.51 3.42
C VAL A 110 -18.71 -0.29 2.30
N VAL A 111 -19.05 -0.01 1.03
CA VAL A 111 -18.46 -0.69 -0.13
C VAL A 111 -16.94 -0.49 -0.16
N TYR A 112 -16.50 0.75 0.05
CA TYR A 112 -15.08 1.09 0.08
C TYR A 112 -14.32 0.36 1.19
N LEU A 113 -14.83 0.37 2.43
CA LEU A 113 -14.23 -0.33 3.57
C LEU A 113 -14.21 -1.85 3.36
N GLY A 114 -15.26 -2.41 2.75
CA GLY A 114 -15.31 -3.83 2.38
C GLY A 114 -14.22 -4.22 1.37
N LEU A 115 -14.03 -3.42 0.32
CA LEU A 115 -12.96 -3.62 -0.66
C LEU A 115 -11.57 -3.48 -0.02
N LEU A 116 -11.37 -2.48 0.82
CA LEU A 116 -10.10 -2.28 1.53
C LEU A 116 -9.79 -3.46 2.46
N SER A 117 -10.79 -3.93 3.22
CA SER A 117 -10.68 -5.13 4.07
C SER A 117 -10.27 -6.37 3.27
N LEU A 118 -10.90 -6.57 2.10
CA LEU A 118 -10.56 -7.67 1.19
C LEU A 118 -9.10 -7.55 0.69
N CYS A 119 -8.65 -6.36 0.31
CA CYS A 119 -7.27 -6.13 -0.10
C CYS A 119 -6.27 -6.47 1.02
N HIS A 120 -6.54 -6.05 2.27
CA HIS A 120 -5.69 -6.40 3.41
C HIS A 120 -5.68 -7.90 3.69
N LEU A 121 -6.82 -8.57 3.59
CA LEU A 121 -6.93 -10.02 3.77
C LEU A 121 -6.13 -10.79 2.71
N VAL A 122 -6.26 -10.40 1.43
CA VAL A 122 -5.51 -11.02 0.33
C VAL A 122 -4.00 -10.78 0.49
N ALA A 123 -3.58 -9.58 0.90
CA ALA A 123 -2.19 -9.28 1.22
C ALA A 123 -1.67 -10.12 2.40
N ALA A 124 -2.45 -10.23 3.49
CA ALA A 124 -2.11 -11.03 4.66
C ALA A 124 -1.91 -12.50 4.29
N ILE A 125 -2.87 -13.09 3.56
CA ILE A 125 -2.80 -14.49 3.09
C ILE A 125 -1.62 -14.70 2.13
N GLY A 126 -1.39 -13.77 1.20
CA GLY A 126 -0.25 -13.86 0.29
C GLY A 126 1.09 -13.83 1.02
N LEU A 127 1.20 -12.99 2.07
CA LEU A 127 2.41 -12.86 2.88
C LEU A 127 2.64 -14.08 3.78
N THR A 128 1.60 -14.64 4.39
CA THR A 128 1.69 -15.88 5.20
C THR A 128 2.09 -17.08 4.35
N LEU A 129 1.55 -17.21 3.14
CA LEU A 129 1.89 -18.28 2.19
C LEU A 129 3.20 -18.04 1.44
N GLY A 130 3.85 -16.90 1.64
CA GLY A 130 5.13 -16.55 1.03
C GLY A 130 5.09 -16.39 -0.50
N LYS A 131 3.94 -16.04 -1.08
CA LYS A 131 3.77 -15.86 -2.52
C LYS A 131 4.50 -14.60 -3.01
N ARG A 132 5.10 -14.65 -4.20
CA ARG A 132 5.84 -13.51 -4.79
C ARG A 132 4.93 -12.33 -5.15
N TRP A 133 3.69 -12.60 -5.55
CA TRP A 133 2.68 -11.59 -5.87
C TRP A 133 2.18 -10.82 -4.64
N ALA A 134 2.44 -11.30 -3.43
CA ALA A 134 1.95 -10.65 -2.21
C ALA A 134 2.63 -9.29 -1.97
N LYS A 135 3.86 -9.10 -2.44
CA LYS A 135 4.62 -7.84 -2.28
C LYS A 135 3.97 -6.65 -2.97
N PRO A 136 3.65 -6.70 -4.29
CA PRO A 136 2.97 -5.58 -4.94
C PRO A 136 1.57 -5.36 -4.35
N VAL A 137 0.82 -6.42 -4.03
CA VAL A 137 -0.53 -6.29 -3.43
C VAL A 137 -0.47 -5.61 -2.05
N ALA A 138 0.48 -6.01 -1.20
CA ALA A 138 0.72 -5.34 0.09
C ALA A 138 1.09 -3.87 -0.14
N THR A 139 1.98 -3.57 -1.08
CA THR A 139 2.37 -2.17 -1.36
C THR A 139 1.16 -1.32 -1.75
N VAL A 140 0.30 -1.82 -2.64
CA VAL A 140 -0.94 -1.12 -3.04
C VAL A 140 -1.88 -0.93 -1.86
N ALA A 141 -2.11 -1.98 -1.06
CA ALA A 141 -2.96 -1.90 0.12
C ALA A 141 -2.43 -0.89 1.16
N ALA A 142 -1.11 -0.85 1.40
CA ALA A 142 -0.49 0.13 2.29
C ALA A 142 -0.65 1.56 1.79
N VAL A 143 -0.49 1.80 0.48
CA VAL A 143 -0.69 3.12 -0.13
C VAL A 143 -2.15 3.55 -0.01
N LEU A 144 -3.09 2.68 -0.38
CA LEU A 144 -4.53 2.95 -0.26
C LEU A 144 -4.90 3.27 1.19
N TRP A 145 -4.41 2.48 2.13
CA TRP A 145 -4.69 2.72 3.55
C TRP A 145 -4.08 4.03 4.06
N SER A 146 -2.86 4.35 3.66
CA SER A 146 -2.20 5.61 4.03
C SER A 146 -2.94 6.82 3.46
N LEU A 147 -3.40 6.75 2.21
CA LEU A 147 -4.24 7.78 1.61
C LEU A 147 -5.54 7.95 2.38
N THR A 148 -6.20 6.87 2.80
CA THR A 148 -7.44 6.97 3.56
C THR A 148 -7.22 7.51 4.96
N CYS A 149 -6.17 7.08 5.67
CA CYS A 149 -5.90 7.54 7.02
C CYS A 149 -5.33 8.96 7.09
N VAL A 150 -4.59 9.41 6.07
CA VAL A 150 -3.95 10.74 6.08
C VAL A 150 -4.71 11.73 5.22
N ALA A 151 -5.10 11.37 4.00
CA ALA A 151 -5.74 12.31 3.09
C ALA A 151 -7.16 12.67 3.52
N LEU A 152 -7.94 11.76 4.14
CA LEU A 152 -9.28 12.12 4.64
C LEU A 152 -9.23 13.16 5.77
N PRO A 153 -8.45 12.98 6.86
CA PRO A 153 -8.36 14.01 7.89
C PRO A 153 -7.79 15.33 7.37
N VAL A 154 -6.77 15.28 6.51
CA VAL A 154 -6.20 16.50 5.91
C VAL A 154 -7.23 17.20 5.03
N ALA A 155 -7.94 16.48 4.17
CA ALA A 155 -9.00 17.05 3.34
C ALA A 155 -10.14 17.63 4.19
N ALA A 156 -10.56 16.94 5.25
CA ALA A 156 -11.58 17.44 6.16
C ALA A 156 -11.15 18.75 6.85
N VAL A 157 -9.90 18.83 7.31
CA VAL A 157 -9.33 20.04 7.90
C VAL A 157 -9.27 21.17 6.88
N VAL A 158 -8.78 20.91 5.66
CA VAL A 158 -8.72 21.90 4.58
C VAL A 158 -10.12 22.43 4.22
N ILE A 159 -11.10 21.54 4.07
CA ILE A 159 -12.50 21.92 3.81
C ILE A 159 -13.03 22.78 4.96
N PHE A 160 -12.78 22.39 6.21
CA PHE A 160 -13.20 23.14 7.39
C PHE A 160 -12.60 24.57 7.42
N TYR A 161 -11.32 24.72 7.07
CA TYR A 161 -10.68 26.04 7.02
C TYR A 161 -11.16 26.90 5.85
N LEU A 162 -11.37 26.30 4.67
CA LEU A 162 -11.88 27.01 3.49
C LEU A 162 -13.34 27.44 3.66
N TRP A 163 -14.15 26.64 4.36
CA TRP A 163 -15.56 26.93 4.60
C TRP A 163 -15.80 27.76 5.86
N ARG A 164 -14.78 28.02 6.67
CA ARG A 164 -14.93 28.91 7.83
C ARG A 164 -15.25 30.31 7.29
N PRO A 165 -16.48 30.81 7.45
CA PRO A 165 -16.88 32.06 6.83
C PRO A 165 -15.97 33.18 7.32
N LEU A 166 -15.40 33.98 6.42
CA LEU A 166 -14.65 35.20 6.74
C LEU A 166 -15.51 36.29 7.43
N SER A 167 -16.72 35.93 7.86
CA SER A 167 -17.78 36.80 8.37
C SER A 167 -17.45 37.57 9.66
N ALA A 168 -16.27 37.40 10.25
CA ALA A 168 -15.87 38.06 11.49
C ALA A 168 -14.90 39.24 11.32
N SER A 169 -14.38 39.52 10.12
CA SER A 169 -13.34 40.55 9.94
C SER A 169 -13.87 41.98 9.69
N GLY A 170 -15.19 42.18 9.62
CA GLY A 170 -15.78 43.43 9.12
C GLY A 170 -16.26 44.47 10.15
N SER A 171 -16.36 44.15 11.45
CA SER A 171 -17.12 45.00 12.40
C SER A 171 -16.31 45.87 13.37
N ALA A 172 -14.98 45.94 13.26
CA ALA A 172 -14.14 46.65 14.25
C ALA A 172 -13.58 48.02 13.83
N PHE A 173 -13.93 48.59 12.68
CA PHE A 173 -13.35 49.86 12.18
C PHE A 173 -14.30 51.06 12.12
N GLY A 174 -15.31 51.12 13.00
CA GLY A 174 -16.31 52.20 13.00
C GLY A 174 -16.67 52.68 14.39
N GLY A 175 -15.73 53.31 15.11
CA GLY A 175 -16.02 53.78 16.48
C GLY A 175 -14.93 54.63 17.11
N ARG A 176 -14.47 55.68 16.42
CA ARG A 176 -13.81 56.83 17.05
C ARG A 176 -14.29 58.11 16.37
N ARG A 177 -15.30 58.74 16.96
CA ARG A 177 -15.60 60.16 16.84
C ARG A 177 -15.94 60.65 18.24
#